data_AF-A0PZM8-F1
#
_entry.id   AF-A0PZM8-F1
#
_cell.length_a   1.000
_cell.length_b   1.000
_cell.length_c   1.000
_cell.angle_alpha   90.00
_cell.angle_beta   90.00
_cell.angle_gamma   90.00
#
_symmetry.space_group_name_H-M   'P 1'
#
loop_
_entity.id
_entity.type
_entity.pdbx_description
1 polymer ?
#
loop_
_entity_poly.entity_id
_entity_poly.type
_entity_poly.pdbx_seq_one_letter_code
_entity_poly.pdbx_strand_id
1 'polypeptide(L)'
;MSVIIMLFIVWQIYKYAYYKGKNFNKLKQDLNNYIINCNELNQHIEELKNTYLDVKKNNYGIAQLNDSSRYNFKRKEQLKARKSEYIYECSATVCKNAEMQPFKYLCKYFNIKANEESLQSFENILNNFSAAEEGKKLLSNELEKIKKSIKHDVPFLIRTFNGKKFMRKLGFKEIDFSTLYFPVYTFRYVSPGGNKSISCDIELDLDNLNYFVEYLSQVVKFKKSAAGQRALMTSKLREKIKKRDNYTCQKCGLSTRDEKNLLLEIDHIIPISKGGMSTEKNLQTLCWKCNRKKGAKLN
;
A
#
# COMPACT_ATOMS: atom_id res chain seq x y z
N MET A 1 13.83 1.18 55.21
CA MET A 1 14.28 0.19 54.19
C MET A 1 13.73 -1.21 54.47
N SER A 2 13.88 -1.74 55.70
CA SER A 2 13.53 -3.13 56.05
C SER A 2 12.05 -3.49 55.92
N VAL A 3 11.14 -2.57 56.27
CA VAL A 3 9.67 -2.79 56.17
C VAL A 3 9.21 -2.91 54.70
N ILE A 4 9.79 -2.10 53.80
CA ILE A 4 9.49 -2.13 52.37
C ILE A 4 9.93 -3.45 51.75
N ILE A 5 11.11 -3.94 52.13
CA ILE A 5 11.64 -5.23 51.68
C ILE A 5 10.76 -6.37 52.20
N MET A 6 10.32 -6.32 53.47
CA MET A 6 9.46 -7.35 54.04
C MET A 6 8.07 -7.38 53.36
N LEU A 7 7.45 -6.22 53.12
CA LEU A 7 6.20 -6.11 52.36
C LEU A 7 6.34 -6.65 50.93
N PHE A 8 7.48 -6.41 50.27
CA PHE A 8 7.76 -6.96 48.95
C PHE A 8 7.85 -8.50 48.98
N ILE A 9 8.52 -9.08 49.97
CA ILE A 9 8.64 -10.54 50.12
C ILE A 9 7.26 -11.17 50.37
N VAL A 10 6.48 -10.61 51.30
CA VAL A 10 5.10 -11.06 51.59
C VAL A 10 4.24 -11.00 50.32
N TRP A 11 4.38 -9.93 49.53
CA TRP A 11 3.69 -9.81 48.24
C TRP A 11 4.09 -10.89 47.23
N GLN A 12 5.38 -11.26 47.14
CA GLN A 12 5.82 -12.35 46.26
C GLN A 12 5.26 -13.71 46.70
N ILE A 13 5.26 -13.98 48.01
CA ILE A 13 4.72 -15.22 48.58
C ILE A 13 3.21 -15.32 48.31
N TYR A 14 2.46 -14.24 48.57
CA TYR A 14 1.03 -14.17 48.30
C TYR A 14 0.69 -14.46 46.84
N LYS A 15 1.41 -13.85 45.89
CA LYS A 15 1.24 -14.12 44.45
C LYS A 15 1.50 -15.58 44.12
N TYR A 16 2.60 -16.13 44.61
CA TYR A 16 2.96 -17.52 44.32
C TYR A 16 1.89 -18.50 44.84
N ALA A 17 1.40 -18.28 46.07
CA ALA A 17 0.35 -19.08 46.66
C ALA A 17 -0.95 -19.01 45.84
N TYR A 18 -1.37 -17.83 45.39
CA TYR A 18 -2.56 -17.67 44.55
C TYR A 18 -2.44 -18.40 43.21
N TYR A 19 -1.34 -18.22 42.47
CA TYR A 19 -1.16 -18.83 41.14
C TYR A 19 -0.98 -20.36 41.18
N LYS A 20 -0.61 -20.95 42.31
CA LYS A 20 -0.61 -22.41 42.52
C LYS A 20 -1.90 -22.93 43.17
N GLY A 21 -2.82 -22.05 43.55
CA GLY A 21 -4.05 -22.41 44.24
C GLY A 21 -5.09 -23.07 43.33
N LYS A 22 -5.99 -23.85 43.93
CA LYS A 22 -7.10 -24.52 43.23
C LYS A 22 -8.03 -23.53 42.52
N ASN A 23 -8.30 -22.37 43.14
CA ASN A 23 -9.17 -21.34 42.58
C ASN A 23 -8.65 -20.79 41.25
N PHE A 24 -7.34 -20.55 41.15
CA PHE A 24 -6.72 -20.08 39.91
C PHE A 24 -6.76 -21.15 38.82
N ASN A 25 -6.49 -22.42 39.17
CA ASN A 25 -6.57 -23.53 38.21
C ASN A 25 -7.99 -23.76 37.69
N LYS A 26 -9.00 -23.67 38.57
CA LYS A 26 -10.42 -23.76 38.19
C LYS A 26 -10.78 -22.62 37.24
N LEU A 27 -10.45 -21.38 37.59
CA LEU A 27 -10.67 -20.22 36.73
C LEU A 27 -10.02 -20.38 35.34
N LYS A 28 -8.79 -20.93 35.30
CA LYS A 28 -8.09 -21.21 34.04
C LYS A 28 -8.81 -22.28 33.20
N GLN A 29 -9.33 -23.33 33.83
CA GLN A 29 -10.13 -24.36 33.14
C GLN A 29 -11.44 -23.80 32.60
N ASP A 30 -12.17 -23.04 33.44
CA ASP A 30 -13.46 -22.43 33.08
C ASP A 30 -13.31 -21.48 31.87
N LEU A 31 -12.17 -20.78 31.76
CA LEU A 31 -11.87 -19.85 30.67
C LEU A 31 -11.15 -20.49 29.48
N ASN A 32 -10.84 -21.78 29.50
CA ASN A 32 -9.91 -22.39 28.54
C ASN A 32 -10.34 -22.19 27.08
N ASN A 33 -11.62 -22.40 26.78
CA ASN A 33 -12.16 -22.22 25.42
C ASN A 33 -12.08 -20.75 24.98
N TYR A 34 -12.36 -19.81 25.89
CA TYR A 34 -12.23 -18.37 25.59
C TYR A 34 -10.78 -17.97 25.33
N ILE A 35 -9.84 -18.51 26.11
CA ILE A 35 -8.40 -18.27 25.92
C ILE A 35 -7.95 -18.78 24.56
N ILE A 36 -8.35 -19.99 24.18
CA ILE A 36 -8.03 -20.59 22.87
C ILE A 36 -8.58 -19.70 21.74
N ASN A 37 -9.88 -19.40 21.76
CA ASN A 37 -10.52 -18.59 20.73
C ASN A 37 -9.88 -17.19 20.60
N CYS A 38 -9.60 -16.53 21.72
CA CYS A 38 -8.92 -15.23 21.72
C CYS A 38 -7.50 -15.32 21.13
N ASN A 39 -6.77 -16.39 21.45
CA ASN A 39 -5.42 -16.59 20.94
C ASN A 39 -5.39 -16.94 19.44
N GLU A 40 -6.38 -17.70 18.95
CA GLU A 40 -6.55 -18.02 17.52
C GLU A 40 -6.93 -16.77 16.73
N LEU A 41 -7.90 -15.98 17.20
CA LEU A 41 -8.26 -14.71 16.57
C LEU A 41 -7.07 -13.75 16.54
N ASN A 42 -6.31 -13.66 17.64
CA ASN A 42 -5.10 -12.85 17.68
C ASN A 42 -4.05 -13.30 16.64
N GLN A 43 -3.85 -14.61 16.49
CA GLN A 43 -2.95 -15.14 15.48
C GLN A 43 -3.42 -14.79 14.06
N HIS A 44 -4.72 -14.94 13.79
CA HIS A 44 -5.29 -14.59 12.49
C HIS A 44 -5.13 -13.09 12.18
N ILE A 45 -5.33 -12.20 13.15
CA ILE A 45 -5.08 -10.77 13.00
C ILE A 45 -3.61 -10.49 12.64
N GLU A 46 -2.66 -11.18 13.28
CA GLU A 46 -1.23 -11.06 12.94
C GLU A 46 -0.90 -11.57 11.53
N GLU A 47 -1.55 -12.64 11.06
CA GLU A 47 -1.41 -13.13 9.69
C GLU A 47 -1.90 -12.08 8.68
N LEU A 48 -3.06 -11.46 8.93
CA LEU A 48 -3.59 -10.39 8.09
C LEU A 48 -2.64 -9.19 8.00
N LYS A 49 -2.05 -8.80 9.14
CA LYS A 49 -1.05 -7.69 9.21
C LYS A 49 0.17 -7.95 8.34
N ASN A 50 0.62 -9.20 8.20
CA ASN A 50 1.84 -9.54 7.45
C ASN A 50 1.66 -9.54 5.92
N THR A 51 0.45 -9.23 5.41
CA THR A 51 0.17 -9.15 3.97
C THR A 51 0.73 -7.85 3.34
N TYR A 52 1.99 -7.52 3.60
CA TYR A 52 2.60 -6.29 3.10
C TYR A 52 2.94 -6.37 1.61
N LEU A 53 2.67 -5.26 0.92
CA LEU A 53 3.18 -4.98 -0.42
C LEU A 53 4.64 -4.58 -0.36
N ASP A 54 5.49 -5.33 -1.04
CA ASP A 54 6.90 -5.01 -1.26
C ASP A 54 7.04 -3.95 -2.38
N VAL A 55 6.35 -2.82 -2.23
CA VAL A 55 6.35 -1.73 -3.20
C VAL A 55 7.48 -0.77 -2.88
N LYS A 56 8.55 -0.90 -3.66
CA LYS A 56 9.79 -0.14 -3.48
C LYS A 56 9.95 0.90 -4.57
N LYS A 57 10.70 1.97 -4.26
CA LYS A 57 11.15 2.92 -5.29
C LYS A 57 11.97 2.22 -6.37
N ASN A 58 11.97 2.79 -7.57
CA ASN A 58 12.79 2.29 -8.67
C ASN A 58 14.29 2.31 -8.31
N ASN A 59 14.98 1.19 -8.51
CA ASN A 59 16.43 1.12 -8.45
C ASN A 59 17.01 1.52 -9.82
N TYR A 60 17.66 2.67 -9.88
CA TYR A 60 18.32 3.18 -11.09
C TYR A 60 19.83 2.91 -11.12
N GLY A 61 20.32 2.05 -10.22
CA GLY A 61 21.74 1.77 -10.06
C GLY A 61 22.42 2.69 -9.05
N ILE A 62 23.75 2.62 -9.01
CA ILE A 62 24.59 3.38 -8.08
C ILE A 62 25.35 4.43 -8.88
N ALA A 63 25.23 5.69 -8.46
CA ALA A 63 26.01 6.81 -8.97
C ALA A 63 26.67 7.56 -7.81
N GLN A 64 27.84 8.15 -8.06
CA GLN A 64 28.54 9.01 -7.11
C GLN A 64 28.43 10.45 -7.57
N LEU A 65 28.16 11.35 -6.62
CA LEU A 65 28.09 12.78 -6.86
C LEU A 65 29.40 13.40 -6.38
N ASN A 66 30.12 14.06 -7.29
CA ASN A 66 31.36 14.75 -6.99
C ASN A 66 31.09 16.25 -6.89
N ASP A 67 31.42 16.84 -5.74
CA ASP A 67 31.29 18.28 -5.50
C ASP A 67 32.60 18.99 -5.81
N SER A 68 32.60 19.87 -6.82
CA SER A 68 33.74 20.70 -7.21
C SER A 68 33.68 22.11 -6.65
N SER A 69 32.73 22.40 -5.76
CA SER A 69 32.58 23.74 -5.20
C SER A 69 33.79 24.14 -4.34
N ARG A 70 34.20 25.40 -4.46
CA ARG A 70 35.29 25.99 -3.67
C ARG A 70 34.92 26.19 -2.19
N TYR A 71 33.64 26.04 -1.88
CA TYR A 71 33.10 26.26 -0.54
C TYR A 71 33.02 24.90 0.15
N ASN A 72 33.76 24.71 1.26
CA ASN A 72 33.76 23.49 2.07
C ASN A 72 32.44 23.36 2.86
N PHE A 73 31.33 23.28 2.12
CA PHE A 73 30.00 23.43 2.66
C PHE A 73 29.56 22.13 3.34
N LYS A 74 29.41 22.15 4.66
CA LYS A 74 29.02 20.98 5.46
C LYS A 74 27.52 20.72 5.31
N ARG A 75 27.13 19.85 4.38
CA ARG A 75 25.72 19.45 4.12
C ARG A 75 25.21 18.44 5.16
N LYS A 76 25.09 18.86 6.43
CA LYS A 76 24.75 17.98 7.55
C LYS A 76 23.47 17.16 7.33
N GLU A 77 22.38 17.78 6.87
CA GLU A 77 21.12 17.06 6.65
C GLU A 77 21.18 16.09 5.45
N GLN A 78 21.97 16.39 4.43
CA GLN A 78 22.18 15.47 3.31
C GLN A 78 23.01 14.26 3.71
N LEU A 79 23.95 14.42 4.66
CA LEU A 79 24.72 13.31 5.24
C LEU A 79 23.88 12.42 6.16
N LYS A 80 22.80 12.95 6.74
CA LYS A 80 21.84 12.18 7.54
C LYS A 80 20.80 11.43 6.69
N ALA A 81 20.79 11.64 5.37
CA ALA A 81 19.85 11.00 4.48
C ALA A 81 20.05 9.48 4.48
N ARG A 82 19.30 8.78 5.36
CA ARG A 82 19.21 7.32 5.32
C ARG A 82 18.61 6.90 3.99
N LYS A 83 19.32 6.04 3.25
CA LYS A 83 18.81 5.39 2.04
C LYS A 83 17.76 4.36 2.46
N SER A 84 16.50 4.77 2.57
CA SER A 84 15.35 3.87 2.69
C SER A 84 14.70 3.67 1.33
N GLU A 85 14.14 2.50 1.09
CA GLU A 85 13.38 2.16 -0.13
C GLU A 85 12.02 2.88 -0.18
N TYR A 86 11.55 3.37 0.98
CA TYR A 86 10.31 4.14 1.16
C TYR A 86 10.52 5.66 1.19
N ILE A 87 11.77 6.12 1.09
CA ILE A 87 12.10 7.55 1.01
C ILE A 87 12.58 7.89 -0.40
N TYR A 88 11.86 8.81 -1.04
CA TYR A 88 12.23 9.41 -2.31
C TYR A 88 12.78 10.82 -2.09
N GLU A 89 14.09 10.99 -2.32
CA GLU A 89 14.73 12.30 -2.32
C GLU A 89 14.34 13.08 -3.57
N CYS A 90 13.84 14.30 -3.40
CA CYS A 90 13.21 15.06 -4.46
C CYS A 90 13.44 16.57 -4.33
N SER A 91 13.03 17.33 -5.35
CA SER A 91 13.05 18.80 -5.29
C SER A 91 11.90 19.34 -4.44
N ALA A 92 12.02 20.59 -3.98
CA ALA A 92 10.95 21.27 -3.24
C ALA A 92 9.62 21.25 -4.00
N THR A 93 9.66 21.45 -5.32
CA THR A 93 8.49 21.40 -6.20
C THR A 93 7.87 20.01 -6.26
N VAL A 94 8.68 18.94 -6.30
CA VAL A 94 8.16 17.56 -6.28
C VAL A 94 7.52 17.26 -4.93
N CYS A 95 8.16 17.63 -3.82
CA CYS A 95 7.61 17.48 -2.47
C CYS A 95 6.27 18.20 -2.33
N LYS A 96 6.18 19.46 -2.80
CA LYS A 96 4.92 20.23 -2.76
C LYS A 96 3.82 19.64 -3.64
N ASN A 97 4.17 19.13 -4.82
CA ASN A 97 3.18 18.48 -5.68
C ASN A 97 2.73 17.11 -5.15
N ALA A 98 3.60 16.39 -4.43
CA ALA A 98 3.22 15.16 -3.74
C ALA A 98 2.21 15.45 -2.64
N GLU A 99 2.38 16.53 -1.89
CA GLU A 99 1.36 16.99 -0.93
C GLU A 99 0.02 17.32 -1.60
N MET A 100 0.03 17.98 -2.76
CA MET A 100 -1.20 18.36 -3.47
C MET A 100 -1.87 17.20 -4.21
N GLN A 101 -1.11 16.22 -4.69
CA GLN A 101 -1.60 15.08 -5.48
C GLN A 101 -0.92 13.77 -5.02
N PRO A 102 -1.17 13.32 -3.78
CA PRO A 102 -0.41 12.26 -3.12
C PRO A 102 -0.40 10.96 -3.92
N PHE A 103 -1.56 10.44 -4.29
CA PHE A 103 -1.68 9.16 -5.00
C PHE A 103 -1.06 9.16 -6.40
N LYS A 104 -1.15 10.28 -7.12
CA LYS A 104 -0.52 10.43 -8.43
C LYS A 104 1.00 10.37 -8.32
N TYR A 105 1.56 11.06 -7.32
CA TYR A 105 3.00 11.09 -7.09
C TYR A 105 3.50 9.77 -6.50
N LEU A 106 2.72 9.15 -5.62
CA LEU A 106 2.98 7.81 -5.10
C LEU A 106 3.15 6.80 -6.25
N CYS A 107 2.19 6.72 -7.18
CA CYS A 107 2.31 5.87 -8.37
C CYS A 107 3.52 6.19 -9.24
N LYS A 108 3.83 7.48 -9.42
CA LYS A 108 4.91 7.93 -10.30
C LYS A 108 6.31 7.57 -9.77
N TYR A 109 6.52 7.67 -8.45
CA TYR A 109 7.86 7.58 -7.86
C TYR A 109 8.13 6.26 -7.12
N PHE A 110 7.09 5.52 -6.73
CA PHE A 110 7.20 4.23 -6.03
C PHE A 110 6.76 3.03 -6.88
N ASN A 111 6.82 3.14 -8.20
CA ASN A 111 6.61 2.04 -9.15
C ASN A 111 5.22 1.34 -9.08
N ILE A 112 4.19 2.04 -8.61
CA ILE A 112 2.83 1.49 -8.60
C ILE A 112 2.17 1.77 -9.94
N LYS A 113 1.91 0.72 -10.71
CA LYS A 113 1.21 0.82 -11.99
C LYS A 113 -0.29 0.90 -11.74
N ALA A 114 -0.96 1.93 -12.26
CA ALA A 114 -2.42 1.99 -12.21
C ALA A 114 -3.06 1.03 -13.24
N ASN A 115 -3.10 -0.26 -12.92
CA ASN A 115 -3.72 -1.36 -13.67
C ASN A 115 -4.61 -2.20 -12.75
N GLU A 116 -5.31 -3.19 -13.31
CA GLU A 116 -6.24 -4.06 -12.56
C GLU A 116 -5.54 -4.91 -11.50
N GLU A 117 -4.34 -5.42 -11.82
CA GLU A 117 -3.54 -6.22 -10.90
C GLU A 117 -3.17 -5.44 -9.63
N SER A 118 -2.68 -4.20 -9.79
CA SER A 118 -2.37 -3.34 -8.65
C SER A 118 -3.64 -2.95 -7.90
N LEU A 119 -4.73 -2.61 -8.60
CA LEU A 119 -6.02 -2.31 -7.95
C LEU A 119 -6.48 -3.46 -7.05
N GLN A 120 -6.52 -4.69 -7.60
CA GLN A 120 -6.92 -5.88 -6.85
C GLN A 120 -5.98 -6.14 -5.66
N SER A 121 -4.67 -5.92 -5.84
CA SER A 121 -3.72 -6.06 -4.75
C SER A 121 -3.98 -5.07 -3.61
N PHE A 122 -4.24 -3.80 -3.92
CA PHE A 122 -4.54 -2.79 -2.89
C PHE A 122 -5.92 -2.98 -2.26
N GLU A 123 -6.91 -3.49 -3.00
CA GLU A 123 -8.22 -3.88 -2.46
C GLU A 123 -8.09 -5.03 -1.44
N ASN A 124 -7.30 -6.07 -1.76
CA ASN A 124 -7.06 -7.18 -0.84
C ASN A 124 -6.39 -6.70 0.46
N ILE A 125 -5.45 -5.76 0.35
CA ILE A 125 -4.76 -5.18 1.51
C ILE A 125 -5.74 -4.40 2.36
N LEU A 126 -6.49 -3.48 1.75
CA LEU A 126 -7.52 -2.72 2.45
C LEU A 126 -8.48 -3.65 3.21
N ASN A 127 -8.94 -4.73 2.56
CA ASN A 127 -9.82 -5.71 3.19
C ASN A 127 -9.14 -6.42 4.38
N ASN A 128 -7.89 -6.85 4.23
CA ASN A 128 -7.13 -7.50 5.31
C ASN A 128 -6.90 -6.55 6.49
N PHE A 129 -6.54 -5.29 6.24
CA PHE A 129 -6.35 -4.28 7.27
C PHE A 129 -7.66 -3.93 7.97
N SER A 130 -8.76 -3.80 7.23
CA SER A 130 -10.09 -3.56 7.78
C SER A 130 -10.53 -4.73 8.67
N ALA A 131 -10.35 -5.97 8.20
CA ALA A 131 -10.65 -7.17 8.99
C ALA A 131 -9.78 -7.28 10.24
N ALA A 132 -8.50 -6.93 10.15
CA ALA A 132 -7.59 -6.89 11.30
C ALA A 132 -8.04 -5.86 12.34
N GLU A 133 -8.46 -4.66 11.92
CA GLU A 133 -8.97 -3.62 12.83
C GLU A 133 -10.30 -4.03 13.48
N GLU A 134 -11.22 -4.63 12.72
CA GLU A 134 -12.47 -5.15 13.26
C GLU A 134 -12.22 -6.27 14.27
N GLY A 135 -11.39 -7.26 13.91
CA GLY A 135 -10.98 -8.35 14.79
C GLY A 135 -10.34 -7.83 16.08
N LYS A 136 -9.52 -6.78 15.99
CA LYS A 136 -8.92 -6.07 17.12
C LYS A 136 -9.98 -5.52 18.08
N LYS A 137 -11.01 -4.87 17.54
CA LYS A 137 -12.13 -4.31 18.32
C LYS A 137 -12.94 -5.41 18.99
N LEU A 138 -13.24 -6.50 18.27
CA LEU A 138 -13.94 -7.68 18.81
C LEU A 138 -13.16 -8.30 19.97
N LEU A 139 -11.85 -8.54 19.78
CA LEU A 139 -10.98 -9.10 20.80
C LEU A 139 -10.89 -8.22 22.05
N SER A 140 -10.78 -6.89 21.87
CA SER A 140 -10.78 -5.93 22.97
C SER A 140 -12.08 -5.96 23.77
N ASN A 141 -13.22 -5.96 23.07
CA ASN A 141 -14.55 -6.04 23.70
C ASN A 141 -14.72 -7.34 24.49
N GLU A 142 -14.28 -8.47 23.92
CA GLU A 142 -14.39 -9.78 24.56
C GLU A 142 -13.52 -9.88 25.81
N LEU A 143 -12.29 -9.36 25.75
CA LEU A 143 -11.43 -9.27 26.93
C LEU A 143 -12.02 -8.40 28.03
N GLU A 144 -12.67 -7.29 27.70
CA GLU A 144 -13.35 -6.45 28.69
C GLU A 144 -14.54 -7.17 29.34
N LYS A 145 -15.30 -7.98 28.58
CA LYS A 145 -16.36 -8.84 29.15
C LYS A 145 -15.78 -9.86 30.12
N ILE A 146 -14.70 -10.55 29.72
CA ILE A 146 -14.03 -11.54 30.56
C ILE A 146 -13.53 -10.89 31.86
N LYS A 147 -12.81 -9.76 31.76
CA LYS A 147 -12.33 -9.00 32.93
C LYS A 147 -13.46 -8.61 33.89
N LYS A 148 -14.64 -8.26 33.37
CA LYS A 148 -15.83 -7.96 34.18
C LYS A 148 -16.39 -9.21 34.84
N SER A 149 -16.49 -10.32 34.13
CA SER A 149 -17.05 -11.58 34.65
C SER A 149 -16.22 -12.14 35.81
N ILE A 150 -14.88 -12.10 35.71
CA ILE A 150 -13.96 -12.66 36.72
C ILE A 150 -13.64 -11.68 37.85
N LYS A 151 -14.26 -10.49 37.86
CA LYS A 151 -13.91 -9.40 38.78
C LYS A 151 -14.04 -9.81 40.26
N HIS A 152 -15.01 -10.67 40.57
CA HIS A 152 -15.30 -11.13 41.92
C HIS A 152 -14.55 -12.42 42.29
N ASP A 153 -14.09 -13.18 41.30
CA ASP A 153 -13.35 -14.44 41.50
C ASP A 153 -11.84 -14.22 41.69
N VAL A 154 -11.35 -13.01 41.38
CA VAL A 154 -9.93 -12.64 41.45
C VAL A 154 -9.69 -11.66 42.59
N PRO A 155 -8.75 -11.94 43.52
CA PRO A 155 -8.44 -11.02 44.61
C PRO A 155 -8.06 -9.62 44.13
N PHE A 156 -8.55 -8.60 44.83
CA PHE A 156 -8.37 -7.19 44.48
C PHE A 156 -6.91 -6.83 44.21
N LEU A 157 -5.99 -7.27 45.08
CA LEU A 157 -4.57 -6.96 44.94
C LEU A 157 -3.96 -7.55 43.65
N ILE A 158 -4.31 -8.80 43.29
CA ILE A 158 -3.82 -9.46 42.06
C ILE A 158 -4.33 -8.72 40.82
N ARG A 159 -5.61 -8.33 40.83
CA ARG A 159 -6.26 -7.59 39.73
C ARG A 159 -5.61 -6.22 39.50
N THR A 160 -5.37 -5.46 40.57
CA THR A 160 -4.91 -4.07 40.50
C THR A 160 -3.42 -3.93 40.20
N PHE A 161 -2.56 -4.71 40.85
CA PHE A 161 -1.11 -4.52 40.76
C PHE A 161 -0.43 -5.38 39.68
N ASN A 162 -1.16 -6.27 38.99
CA ASN A 162 -0.54 -7.23 38.08
C ASN A 162 -1.41 -7.70 36.90
N GLY A 163 -2.40 -6.92 36.47
CA GLY A 163 -3.40 -7.32 35.47
C GLY A 163 -2.82 -7.91 34.17
N LYS A 164 -1.80 -7.28 33.57
CA LYS A 164 -1.16 -7.82 32.34
C LYS A 164 -0.53 -9.19 32.57
N LYS A 165 0.25 -9.34 33.65
CA LYS A 165 0.92 -10.60 34.00
C LYS A 165 -0.08 -11.68 34.43
N PHE A 166 -1.18 -11.28 35.06
CA PHE A 166 -2.30 -12.15 35.42
C PHE A 166 -2.95 -12.75 34.16
N MET A 167 -3.29 -11.93 33.17
CA MET A 167 -3.84 -12.42 31.89
C MET A 167 -2.87 -13.36 31.18
N ARG A 168 -1.57 -13.04 31.16
CA ARG A 168 -0.53 -13.92 30.61
C ARG A 168 -0.42 -15.25 31.36
N LYS A 169 -0.60 -15.24 32.68
CA LYS A 169 -0.60 -16.46 33.51
C LYS A 169 -1.86 -17.30 33.31
N LEU A 170 -3.01 -16.68 33.02
CA LEU A 170 -4.22 -17.39 32.60
C LEU A 170 -4.01 -18.10 31.26
N GLY A 171 -3.24 -17.50 30.35
CA GLY A 171 -2.89 -18.09 29.05
C GLY A 171 -3.20 -17.20 27.85
N PHE A 172 -3.69 -15.98 28.08
CA PHE A 172 -3.85 -14.99 27.02
C PHE A 172 -2.48 -14.55 26.51
N LYS A 173 -2.28 -14.62 25.19
CA LYS A 173 -1.11 -14.05 24.52
C LYS A 173 -1.17 -12.52 24.63
N GLU A 174 -0.01 -11.87 24.74
CA GLU A 174 0.03 -10.40 24.70
C GLU A 174 -0.42 -9.92 23.33
N ILE A 175 -1.25 -8.89 23.32
CA ILE A 175 -1.80 -8.32 22.09
C ILE A 175 -1.09 -7.00 21.86
N ASP A 176 -0.33 -6.91 20.76
CA ASP A 176 0.20 -5.64 20.32
C ASP A 176 -0.83 -4.91 19.46
N PHE A 177 -1.60 -4.06 20.12
CA PHE A 177 -2.57 -3.18 19.50
C PHE A 177 -1.92 -1.95 18.83
N SER A 178 -0.62 -1.69 19.03
CA SER A 178 0.06 -0.47 18.59
C SER A 178 0.68 -0.54 17.19
N THR A 179 0.63 -1.70 16.53
CA THR A 179 1.38 -1.94 15.28
C THR A 179 0.48 -2.48 14.17
N LEU A 180 -0.43 -1.65 13.65
CA LEU A 180 -0.69 -1.70 12.21
C LEU A 180 0.43 -0.85 11.60
N TYR A 181 1.45 -1.50 11.06
CA TYR A 181 2.57 -0.79 10.43
C TYR A 181 2.12 -0.31 9.06
N PHE A 182 1.36 0.78 8.98
CA PHE A 182 1.05 1.35 7.68
C PHE A 182 2.34 1.80 7.00
N PRO A 183 2.60 1.39 5.74
CA PRO A 183 3.80 1.82 5.05
C PRO A 183 3.71 3.33 4.83
N VAL A 184 4.75 4.03 5.27
CA VAL A 184 4.87 5.48 5.10
C VAL A 184 5.83 5.75 3.95
N TYR A 185 5.29 6.34 2.88
CA TYR A 185 6.06 6.76 1.73
C TYR A 185 6.42 8.24 1.86
N THR A 186 7.70 8.52 1.99
CA THR A 186 8.19 9.88 2.25
C THR A 186 8.80 10.51 1.02
N PHE A 187 8.29 11.67 0.62
CA PHE A 187 8.95 12.60 -0.27
C PHE A 187 9.78 13.58 0.54
N ARG A 188 11.11 13.47 0.48
CA ARG A 188 12.02 14.33 1.24
C ARG A 188 12.71 15.33 0.32
N TYR A 189 12.74 16.59 0.74
CA TYR A 189 13.53 17.65 0.14
C TYR A 189 14.53 18.17 1.18
N VAL A 190 15.78 18.31 0.76
CA VAL A 190 16.82 19.02 1.51
C VAL A 190 17.32 20.16 0.63
N SER A 191 17.36 21.38 1.20
CA SER A 191 17.89 22.56 0.51
C SER A 191 19.34 22.36 0.05
N PRO A 192 19.80 23.06 -1.02
CA PRO A 192 21.19 22.94 -1.50
C PRO A 192 22.24 23.22 -0.41
N GLY A 193 21.92 24.16 0.49
CA GLY A 193 22.72 24.49 1.67
C GLY A 193 22.48 23.58 2.87
N GLY A 194 21.77 22.46 2.76
CA GLY A 194 21.66 21.45 3.81
C GLY A 194 21.08 21.91 5.16
N ASN A 195 20.51 23.12 5.24
CA ASN A 195 20.07 23.75 6.49
C ASN A 195 18.55 23.66 6.70
N LYS A 196 17.80 23.45 5.60
CA LYS A 196 16.35 23.23 5.62
C LYS A 196 16.04 21.87 5.01
N SER A 197 15.20 21.09 5.68
CA SER A 197 14.58 19.89 5.16
C SER A 197 13.05 20.01 5.27
N ILE A 198 12.34 19.42 4.31
CA ILE A 198 10.88 19.31 4.28
C ILE A 198 10.56 17.88 3.87
N SER A 199 9.61 17.22 4.54
CA SER A 199 9.08 15.93 4.13
C SER A 199 7.57 16.01 3.93
N CYS A 200 7.08 15.21 2.98
CA CYS A 200 5.67 14.89 2.82
C CYS A 200 5.56 13.37 2.98
N ASP A 201 4.87 12.96 4.04
CA ASP A 201 4.68 11.57 4.40
C ASP A 201 3.28 11.13 3.98
N ILE A 202 3.22 10.08 3.16
CA ILE A 202 1.98 9.43 2.73
C ILE A 202 1.89 8.11 3.48
N GLU A 203 1.19 8.13 4.61
CA GLU A 203 0.86 6.94 5.38
C GLU A 203 -0.35 6.25 4.74
N LEU A 204 -0.18 5.01 4.31
CA LEU A 204 -1.28 4.20 3.77
C LEU A 204 -2.10 3.56 4.90
N ASP A 205 -2.67 4.41 5.77
CA ASP A 205 -3.70 4.00 6.74
C ASP A 205 -5.00 3.57 6.04
N LEU A 206 -6.00 3.15 6.81
CA LEU A 206 -7.28 2.68 6.25
C LEU A 206 -7.97 3.73 5.38
N ASP A 207 -7.98 4.99 5.82
CA ASP A 207 -8.64 6.07 5.07
C ASP A 207 -7.89 6.35 3.77
N ASN A 208 -6.57 6.50 3.83
CA ASN A 208 -5.74 6.72 2.64
C ASN A 208 -5.73 5.52 1.70
N LEU A 209 -5.79 4.29 2.20
CA LEU A 209 -5.94 3.08 1.38
C LEU A 209 -7.27 3.09 0.63
N ASN A 210 -8.38 3.44 1.30
CA ASN A 210 -9.69 3.61 0.67
C ASN A 210 -9.63 4.63 -0.47
N TYR A 211 -9.14 5.84 -0.19
CA TYR A 211 -9.01 6.89 -1.21
C TYR A 211 -8.06 6.47 -2.35
N PHE A 212 -7.01 5.70 -2.03
CA PHE A 212 -6.07 5.24 -3.03
C PHE A 212 -6.67 4.17 -3.96
N VAL A 213 -7.41 3.22 -3.41
CA VAL A 213 -8.18 2.22 -4.17
C VAL A 213 -9.19 2.91 -5.08
N GLU A 214 -9.92 3.90 -4.58
CA GLU A 214 -10.84 4.70 -5.40
C GLU A 214 -10.11 5.43 -6.54
N TYR A 215 -8.98 6.07 -6.24
CA TYR A 215 -8.13 6.71 -7.25
C TYR A 215 -7.68 5.72 -8.33
N LEU A 216 -7.17 4.54 -7.94
CA LEU A 216 -6.75 3.50 -8.88
C LEU A 216 -7.93 3.02 -9.73
N SER A 217 -9.09 2.78 -9.11
CA SER A 217 -10.33 2.39 -9.78
C SER A 217 -10.74 3.40 -10.86
N GLN A 218 -10.71 4.70 -10.53
CA GLN A 218 -11.02 5.76 -11.48
C GLN A 218 -10.02 5.81 -12.64
N VAL A 219 -8.72 5.69 -12.37
CA VAL A 219 -7.67 5.67 -13.41
C VAL A 219 -7.83 4.46 -14.34
N VAL A 220 -8.10 3.28 -13.78
CA VAL A 220 -8.33 2.05 -14.56
C VAL A 220 -9.59 2.18 -15.43
N LYS A 221 -10.70 2.65 -14.85
CA LYS A 221 -11.96 2.92 -15.58
C LYS A 221 -11.74 3.92 -16.72
N PHE A 222 -11.03 5.02 -16.45
CA PHE A 222 -10.71 6.00 -17.48
C PHE A 222 -9.89 5.39 -18.61
N LYS A 223 -8.86 4.61 -18.31
CA LYS A 223 -8.05 3.91 -19.33
C LYS A 223 -8.90 2.98 -20.19
N LYS A 224 -9.88 2.27 -19.63
CA LYS A 224 -10.80 1.40 -20.39
C LYS A 224 -11.86 2.17 -21.18
N SER A 225 -12.19 3.41 -20.79
CA SER A 225 -13.21 4.21 -21.47
C SER A 225 -12.84 4.55 -22.92
N ALA A 226 -13.85 4.81 -23.75
CA ALA A 226 -13.62 5.22 -25.14
C ALA A 226 -12.80 6.52 -25.25
N ALA A 227 -12.97 7.45 -24.32
CA ALA A 227 -12.18 8.68 -24.27
C ALA A 227 -10.71 8.38 -23.94
N GLY A 228 -10.45 7.53 -22.95
CA GLY A 228 -9.09 7.10 -22.59
C GLY A 228 -8.39 6.36 -23.72
N GLN A 229 -9.07 5.43 -24.37
CA GLN A 229 -8.54 4.71 -25.53
C GLN A 229 -8.20 5.65 -26.70
N ARG A 230 -9.02 6.68 -26.95
CA ARG A 230 -8.70 7.72 -27.95
C ARG A 230 -7.51 8.59 -27.52
N ALA A 231 -7.40 8.94 -26.25
CA ALA A 231 -6.27 9.73 -25.74
C ALA A 231 -4.92 9.00 -25.86
N LEU A 232 -4.92 7.66 -25.80
CA LEU A 232 -3.71 6.85 -26.02
C LEU A 232 -3.19 6.90 -27.47
N MET A 233 -4.03 7.30 -28.43
CA MET A 233 -3.62 7.48 -29.83
C MET A 233 -2.81 8.78 -29.99
N THR A 234 -1.55 8.75 -29.56
CA THR A 234 -0.58 9.84 -29.74
C THR A 234 -0.03 9.86 -31.16
N SER A 235 0.51 11.01 -31.61
CA SER A 235 1.22 11.12 -32.90
C SER A 235 2.37 10.12 -33.01
N LYS A 236 3.15 9.95 -31.93
CA LYS A 236 4.24 8.97 -31.85
C LYS A 236 3.76 7.52 -32.03
N LEU A 237 2.66 7.14 -31.39
CA LEU A 237 2.07 5.81 -31.58
C LEU A 237 1.59 5.63 -33.02
N ARG A 238 0.87 6.62 -33.58
CA ARG A 238 0.41 6.55 -34.97
C ARG A 238 1.56 6.32 -35.94
N GLU A 239 2.64 7.07 -35.78
CA GLU A 239 3.83 6.95 -36.62
C GLU A 239 4.53 5.59 -36.43
N LYS A 240 4.59 5.07 -35.20
CA LYS A 240 5.12 3.73 -34.94
C LYS A 240 4.33 2.65 -35.68
N ILE A 241 3.00 2.71 -35.66
CA ILE A 241 2.14 1.75 -36.37
C ILE A 241 2.34 1.88 -37.89
N LYS A 242 2.39 3.11 -38.43
CA LYS A 242 2.68 3.33 -39.87
C LYS A 242 4.01 2.71 -40.28
N LYS A 243 5.06 2.91 -39.48
CA LYS A 243 6.38 2.31 -39.74
C LYS A 243 6.36 0.80 -39.69
N ARG A 244 5.71 0.20 -38.68
CA ARG A 244 5.52 -1.26 -38.58
C ARG A 244 4.85 -1.81 -39.84
N ASP A 245 3.85 -1.10 -40.33
CA ASP A 245 3.05 -1.48 -41.51
C ASP A 245 3.70 -1.02 -42.83
N ASN A 246 4.97 -0.58 -42.81
CA ASN A 246 5.72 -0.08 -43.97
C ASN A 246 5.03 1.03 -44.76
N TYR A 247 4.21 1.86 -44.09
CA TYR A 247 3.36 2.87 -44.71
C TYR A 247 2.46 2.26 -45.81
N THR A 248 1.90 1.09 -45.51
CA THR A 248 1.03 0.33 -46.41
C THR A 248 -0.32 0.05 -45.75
N CYS A 249 -1.39 0.25 -46.50
CA CYS A 249 -2.74 -0.10 -46.09
C CYS A 249 -2.86 -1.62 -45.89
N GLN A 250 -3.15 -2.06 -44.67
CA GLN A 250 -3.26 -3.48 -44.30
C GLN A 250 -4.50 -4.17 -44.90
N LYS A 251 -5.39 -3.43 -45.56
CA LYS A 251 -6.60 -3.98 -46.20
C LYS A 251 -6.49 -4.10 -47.71
N CYS A 252 -5.93 -3.11 -48.40
CA CYS A 252 -5.87 -3.09 -49.87
C CYS A 252 -4.44 -3.17 -50.43
N GLY A 253 -3.41 -3.18 -49.58
CA GLY A 253 -2.01 -3.31 -50.00
C GLY A 253 -1.38 -2.05 -50.61
N LEU A 254 -2.15 -0.96 -50.82
CA LEU A 254 -1.60 0.29 -51.35
C LEU A 254 -0.68 0.96 -50.34
N SER A 255 0.52 1.32 -50.79
CA SER A 255 1.50 2.08 -50.02
C SER A 255 1.63 3.52 -50.51
N THR A 256 2.25 4.37 -49.70
CA THR A 256 2.58 5.75 -50.09
C THR A 256 3.61 5.84 -51.23
N ARG A 257 4.28 4.72 -51.58
CA ARG A 257 5.15 4.62 -52.75
C ARG A 257 4.35 4.43 -54.04
N ASP A 258 3.23 3.72 -53.95
CA ASP A 258 2.37 3.41 -55.09
C ASP A 258 1.48 4.62 -55.47
N GLU A 259 1.01 5.38 -54.47
CA GLU A 259 0.12 6.52 -54.68
C GLU A 259 0.56 7.71 -53.82
N LYS A 260 1.07 8.78 -54.47
CA LYS A 260 1.57 9.99 -53.79
C LYS A 260 0.53 10.71 -52.92
N ASN A 261 -0.75 10.62 -53.28
CA ASN A 261 -1.86 11.28 -52.59
C ASN A 261 -2.61 10.33 -51.63
N LEU A 262 -1.97 9.25 -51.19
CA LEU A 262 -2.57 8.28 -50.29
C LEU A 262 -2.49 8.75 -48.83
N LEU A 263 -3.61 9.21 -48.28
CA LEU A 263 -3.74 9.48 -46.85
C LEU A 263 -3.90 8.15 -46.07
N LEU A 264 -2.93 7.87 -45.19
CA LEU A 264 -2.96 6.76 -44.26
C LEU A 264 -3.34 7.19 -42.85
N GLU A 265 -4.29 6.45 -42.28
CA GLU A 265 -4.85 6.64 -40.95
C GLU A 265 -4.63 5.37 -40.13
N ILE A 266 -4.57 5.53 -38.81
CA ILE A 266 -4.52 4.40 -37.90
C ILE A 266 -5.91 4.16 -37.35
N ASP A 267 -6.38 2.92 -37.50
CA ASP A 267 -7.68 2.49 -37.04
C ASP A 267 -7.55 1.23 -36.17
N HIS A 268 -8.56 0.98 -35.34
CA HIS A 268 -8.62 -0.22 -34.51
C HIS A 268 -9.20 -1.40 -35.29
N ILE A 269 -8.55 -2.56 -35.24
CA ILE A 269 -9.05 -3.82 -35.82
C ILE A 269 -10.40 -4.16 -35.17
N ILE A 270 -10.42 -4.25 -33.84
CA ILE A 270 -11.64 -4.27 -33.03
C ILE A 270 -11.97 -2.81 -32.66
N PRO A 271 -13.09 -2.24 -33.12
CA PRO A 271 -13.48 -0.87 -32.77
C PRO A 271 -13.58 -0.64 -31.26
N ILE A 272 -13.28 0.58 -30.82
CA ILE A 272 -13.43 0.99 -29.41
C ILE A 272 -14.86 0.75 -28.90
N SER A 273 -15.88 0.99 -29.74
CA SER A 273 -17.29 0.75 -29.39
C SER A 273 -17.62 -0.72 -29.12
N LYS A 274 -16.75 -1.65 -29.53
CA LYS A 274 -16.85 -3.09 -29.29
C LYS A 274 -15.83 -3.58 -28.26
N GLY A 275 -15.26 -2.67 -27.45
CA GLY A 275 -14.28 -3.01 -26.41
C GLY A 275 -12.83 -3.10 -26.88
N GLY A 276 -12.52 -2.68 -28.12
CA GLY A 276 -11.16 -2.70 -28.62
C GLY A 276 -10.23 -1.72 -27.91
N MET A 277 -9.04 -2.21 -27.51
CA MET A 277 -8.01 -1.39 -26.85
C MET A 277 -7.01 -0.80 -27.87
N SER A 278 -6.45 0.36 -27.57
CA SER A 278 -5.40 1.06 -28.34
C SER A 278 -4.02 0.44 -28.09
N THR A 279 -3.90 -0.86 -28.34
CA THR A 279 -2.64 -1.61 -28.28
C THR A 279 -2.10 -1.82 -29.68
N GLU A 280 -0.78 -1.96 -29.84
CA GLU A 280 -0.18 -2.14 -31.16
C GLU A 280 -0.79 -3.32 -31.93
N LYS A 281 -1.10 -4.42 -31.23
CA LYS A 281 -1.74 -5.61 -31.82
C LYS A 281 -3.15 -5.34 -32.38
N ASN A 282 -3.89 -4.40 -31.81
CA ASN A 282 -5.26 -4.06 -32.24
C ASN A 282 -5.29 -2.82 -33.13
N LEU A 283 -4.15 -2.23 -33.48
CA LEU A 283 -4.05 -1.08 -34.38
C LEU A 283 -3.53 -1.53 -35.75
N GLN A 284 -4.09 -0.93 -36.80
CA GLN A 284 -3.71 -1.18 -38.19
C GLN A 284 -3.66 0.12 -38.98
N THR A 285 -2.79 0.17 -39.97
CA THR A 285 -2.73 1.26 -40.95
C THR A 285 -3.73 1.00 -42.07
N LEU A 286 -4.66 1.92 -42.30
CA LEU A 286 -5.64 1.88 -43.39
C LEU A 286 -5.54 3.15 -44.25
N CYS A 287 -5.77 3.03 -45.55
CA CYS A 287 -6.01 4.21 -46.37
C CYS A 287 -7.39 4.81 -46.07
N TRP A 288 -7.56 6.11 -46.26
CA TRP A 288 -8.80 6.83 -45.97
C TRP A 288 -10.05 6.17 -46.60
N LYS A 289 -9.94 5.60 -47.81
CA LYS A 289 -11.02 4.86 -48.49
C LYS A 289 -11.40 3.60 -47.72
N CYS A 290 -10.40 2.80 -47.33
CA CYS A 290 -10.60 1.55 -46.58
C CYS A 290 -11.10 1.82 -45.16
N ASN A 291 -10.57 2.85 -44.49
CA ASN A 291 -11.00 3.26 -43.16
C ASN A 291 -12.47 3.70 -43.16
N ARG A 292 -12.86 4.58 -44.11
CA ARG A 292 -14.25 5.04 -44.26
C ARG A 292 -15.22 3.89 -44.56
N LYS A 293 -14.80 2.91 -45.38
CA LYS A 293 -15.61 1.72 -45.67
C LYS A 293 -15.79 0.81 -44.45
N LYS A 294 -14.77 0.68 -43.59
CA LYS A 294 -14.82 -0.14 -42.37
C LYS A 294 -15.73 0.50 -41.31
N GLY A 295 -15.49 1.77 -40.96
CA GLY A 295 -16.20 2.43 -39.86
C GLY A 295 -16.14 1.62 -38.56
N ALA A 296 -17.27 1.53 -37.83
CA ALA A 296 -17.38 0.78 -36.57
C ALA A 296 -17.64 -0.73 -36.75
N LYS A 297 -17.44 -1.29 -37.96
CA LYS A 297 -17.62 -2.71 -38.23
C LYS A 297 -16.36 -3.49 -37.83
N LEU A 298 -16.55 -4.78 -37.53
CA LEU A 298 -15.42 -5.71 -37.50
C LEU A 298 -15.06 -5.99 -38.96
N ASN A 299 -13.76 -6.04 -39.25
CA ASN A 299 -13.27 -6.44 -40.56
C ASN A 299 -13.53 -7.92 -40.81
#